data_AF-A0A356TRG5-F1
#
_entry.id   AF-A0A356TRG5-F1
#
_cell.length_a   1.000
_cell.length_b   1.000
_cell.length_c   1.000
_cell.angle_alpha   90.00
_cell.angle_beta   90.00
_cell.angle_gamma   90.00
#
_symmetry.space_group_name_H-M   'P 1'
#
loop_
_entity.id
_entity.type
_entity.pdbx_description
1 polymer ?
#
loop_
_entity_poly.entity_id
_entity_poly.type
_entity_poly.pdbx_seq_one_letter_code
_entity_poly.pdbx_strand_id
1 'polypeptide(L)'
;GGAPALFAEPESLALMDEELNEPQRRAVTRALAAETVSLIHGPPGTGKTRCLVEVVRQLVARGERVLVSAASNLAVDNLAERLADH
;
A
#
# COMPACT_ATOMS: atom_id res chain seq x y z
N GLY A 1 -10.23 -13.63 24.46
CA GLY A 1 -10.27 -14.08 23.07
C GLY A 1 -10.30 -12.86 22.19
N GLY A 2 -9.16 -12.51 21.58
CA GLY A 2 -9.09 -11.47 20.56
C GLY A 2 -9.31 -12.09 19.19
N ALA A 3 -9.89 -11.34 18.26
CA ALA A 3 -9.91 -11.74 16.86
C ALA A 3 -8.47 -12.04 16.41
N PRO A 4 -8.24 -13.03 15.52
CA PRO A 4 -6.94 -13.23 14.90
C PRO A 4 -6.43 -11.89 14.34
N ALA A 5 -5.13 -11.60 14.42
CA ALA A 5 -4.53 -10.37 13.88
C ALA A 5 -4.97 -10.08 12.42
N LEU A 6 -5.33 -11.14 11.68
CA LEU A 6 -5.93 -11.09 10.34
C LEU A 6 -7.21 -10.25 10.23
N PHE A 7 -7.95 -10.05 11.33
CA PHE A 7 -9.21 -9.30 11.40
C PHE A 7 -9.16 -8.15 12.42
N ALA A 8 -7.99 -7.86 12.99
CA ALA A 8 -7.84 -6.66 13.78
C ALA A 8 -8.08 -5.45 12.87
N GLU A 9 -8.99 -4.56 13.26
CA GLU A 9 -9.11 -3.28 12.60
C GLU A 9 -7.83 -2.49 12.91
N PRO A 10 -7.05 -2.11 11.90
CA PRO A 10 -5.76 -1.51 12.14
C PRO A 10 -5.92 -0.12 12.77
N GLU A 11 -4.95 0.28 13.60
CA GLU A 11 -4.90 1.61 14.20
C GLU A 11 -5.01 2.69 13.11
N SER A 12 -5.58 3.86 13.47
CA SER A 12 -5.71 4.98 12.53
C SER A 12 -4.32 5.50 12.14
N LEU A 13 -3.79 4.99 11.02
CA LEU A 13 -2.58 5.50 10.42
C LEU A 13 -2.89 6.82 9.69
N ALA A 14 -2.08 7.84 9.96
CA ALA A 14 -2.08 9.06 9.15
C ALA A 14 -1.49 8.72 7.77
N LEU A 15 -2.38 8.49 6.80
CA LEU A 15 -2.00 8.26 5.41
C LEU A 15 -1.55 9.57 4.76
N MET A 16 -0.51 9.50 3.93
CA MET A 16 0.04 10.67 3.24
C MET A 16 -0.88 11.11 2.09
N ASP A 17 -1.54 10.15 1.45
CA ASP A 17 -2.59 10.40 0.46
C ASP A 17 -3.96 10.51 1.14
N GLU A 18 -4.40 11.75 1.35
CA GLU A 18 -5.67 12.05 2.02
C GLU A 18 -6.91 11.71 1.17
N GLU A 19 -6.76 11.57 -0.14
CA GLU A 19 -7.88 11.32 -1.05
C GLU A 19 -8.15 9.83 -1.27
N LEU A 20 -7.40 8.93 -0.61
CA LEU A 20 -7.71 7.51 -0.64
C LEU A 20 -9.13 7.28 -0.11
N ASN A 21 -9.93 6.55 -0.90
CA ASN A 21 -11.25 6.13 -0.46
C ASN A 21 -11.16 5.00 0.57
N GLU A 22 -12.26 4.74 1.28
CA GLU A 22 -12.30 3.80 2.40
C GLU A 22 -11.75 2.38 2.06
N PRO A 23 -12.13 1.74 0.93
CA PRO A 23 -11.51 0.47 0.53
C PRO A 23 -9.99 0.53 0.33
N GLN A 24 -9.48 1.61 -0.28
CA GLN A 24 -8.06 1.80 -0.50
C GLN A 24 -7.31 2.06 0.80
N ARG A 25 -7.87 2.88 1.70
CA ARG A 25 -7.34 3.12 3.05
C ARG A 25 -7.19 1.79 3.78
N ARG A 26 -8.26 1.01 3.88
CA ARG A 26 -8.22 -0.33 4.49
C ARG A 26 -7.17 -1.25 3.88
N ALA A 27 -7.01 -1.25 2.55
CA ALA A 27 -6.01 -2.06 1.88
C ALA A 27 -4.58 -1.65 2.25
N VAL A 28 -4.29 -0.35 2.27
CA VAL A 28 -2.99 0.21 2.70
C VAL A 28 -2.72 -0.13 4.16
N THR A 29 -3.68 0.13 5.05
CA THR A 29 -3.48 -0.08 6.48
C THR A 29 -3.24 -1.56 6.80
N ARG A 30 -3.95 -2.48 6.12
CA ARG A 30 -3.71 -3.92 6.24
C ARG A 30 -2.35 -4.34 5.66
N ALA A 31 -1.91 -3.73 4.57
CA ALA A 31 -0.58 -4.01 4.01
C ALA A 31 0.55 -3.56 4.95
N LEU A 32 0.39 -2.41 5.62
CA LEU A 32 1.37 -1.89 6.58
C LEU A 32 1.38 -2.63 7.93
N ALA A 33 0.29 -3.31 8.28
CA ALA A 33 0.16 -4.11 9.50
C ALA A 33 0.51 -5.60 9.29
N ALA A 34 0.72 -6.04 8.05
CA ALA A 34 0.97 -7.44 7.75
C ALA A 34 2.38 -7.87 8.20
N GLU A 35 2.45 -8.91 9.04
CA GLU A 35 3.73 -9.44 9.53
C GLU A 35 4.49 -10.26 8.48
N THR A 36 3.78 -10.87 7.53
CA THR A 36 4.36 -11.80 6.55
C THR A 36 4.00 -11.45 5.12
N VAL A 37 2.72 -11.50 4.77
CA VAL A 37 2.23 -11.24 3.40
C VAL A 37 0.89 -10.51 3.45
N SER A 38 0.73 -9.53 2.55
CA SER A 38 -0.55 -8.88 2.27
C SER A 38 -0.88 -8.96 0.77
N LEU A 39 -2.16 -9.07 0.45
CA LEU A 39 -2.66 -9.08 -0.93
C LEU A 39 -3.65 -7.94 -1.12
N ILE A 40 -3.29 -6.98 -1.98
CA ILE A 40 -4.20 -5.94 -2.46
C ILE A 40 -4.81 -6.40 -3.78
N HIS A 41 -6.12 -6.60 -3.79
CA HIS A 41 -6.88 -7.03 -4.96
C HIS A 41 -7.96 -6.01 -5.35
N GLY A 42 -8.26 -5.90 -6.64
CA GLY A 42 -9.36 -5.09 -7.15
C GLY A 42 -9.45 -5.11 -8.68
N PRO A 43 -10.64 -4.85 -9.26
CA PRO A 43 -10.83 -4.72 -10.71
C PRO A 43 -9.88 -3.71 -11.40
N PRO A 44 -9.82 -3.70 -12.74
CA PRO A 44 -9.14 -2.64 -13.49
C PRO A 44 -9.65 -1.25 -13.06
N GLY A 45 -8.74 -0.26 -12.96
CA GLY A 45 -9.10 1.12 -12.62
C GLY A 45 -9.34 1.43 -11.13
N THR A 46 -9.32 0.45 -10.21
CA THR A 46 -9.62 0.69 -8.78
C THR A 46 -8.48 1.30 -7.96
N GLY A 47 -7.43 1.81 -8.61
CA GLY A 47 -6.35 2.52 -7.92
C GLY A 47 -5.37 1.64 -7.13
N LYS A 48 -5.22 0.35 -7.47
CA LYS A 48 -4.22 -0.54 -6.82
C LYS A 48 -2.82 0.07 -6.79
N THR A 49 -2.38 0.66 -7.90
CA THR A 49 -1.10 1.36 -8.00
C THR A 49 -1.01 2.54 -7.03
N ARG A 50 -2.12 3.26 -6.81
CA ARG A 50 -2.21 4.36 -5.83
C ARG A 50 -2.02 3.84 -4.40
N CYS A 51 -2.66 2.73 -4.04
CA CYS A 51 -2.41 2.06 -2.76
C CYS A 51 -0.95 1.63 -2.59
N LEU A 52 -0.35 1.07 -3.65
CA LEU A 52 1.02 0.57 -3.61
C LEU A 52 2.02 1.71 -3.39
N VAL A 53 1.82 2.85 -4.06
CA VAL A 53 2.61 4.08 -3.84
C VAL A 53 2.50 4.54 -2.38
N GLU A 54 1.30 4.63 -1.82
CA GLU A 54 1.11 5.00 -0.41
C GLU A 54 1.86 4.04 0.54
N VAL A 55 1.74 2.72 0.35
CA VAL A 55 2.46 1.73 1.17
C VAL A 55 3.98 1.96 1.10
N VAL A 56 4.53 2.13 -0.11
CA VAL A 56 5.96 2.37 -0.29
C VAL A 56 6.40 3.65 0.41
N ARG A 57 5.65 4.76 0.26
CA ARG A 57 5.97 6.03 0.92
C ARG A 57 5.98 5.91 2.44
N GLN A 58 5.00 5.21 3.01
CA GLN A 58 4.90 4.95 4.44
C GLN A 58 6.09 4.15 4.97
N LEU A 59 6.49 3.08 4.29
CA LEU A 59 7.64 2.27 4.68
C LEU A 59 8.96 3.06 4.58
N VAL A 60 9.16 3.81 3.50
CA VAL A 60 10.34 4.67 3.34
C VAL A 60 10.40 5.75 4.43
N ALA A 61 9.27 6.36 4.79
CA ALA A 61 9.20 7.34 5.87
C ALA A 61 9.51 6.75 7.26
N ARG A 62 9.30 5.45 7.45
CA ARG A 62 9.75 4.69 8.63
C ARG A 62 11.24 4.36 8.61
N GLY A 63 11.96 4.77 7.57
CA GLY A 63 13.39 4.50 7.36
C GLY A 63 13.67 3.12 6.76
N GLU A 64 12.65 2.43 6.25
CA GLU A 64 12.82 1.10 5.65
C GLU A 64 13.33 1.19 4.21
N ARG A 65 14.09 0.17 3.79
CA ARG A 65 14.51 0.01 2.39
C ARG A 65 13.52 -0.89 1.67
N VAL A 66 12.89 -0.37 0.64
CA VAL A 66 11.79 -1.05 -0.07
C VAL A 66 12.26 -1.51 -1.46
N LEU A 67 12.04 -2.79 -1.78
CA LEU A 67 12.18 -3.31 -3.14
C LEU A 67 10.81 -3.30 -3.83
N VAL A 68 10.71 -2.60 -4.96
CA VAL A 68 9.51 -2.59 -5.80
C VAL A 68 9.81 -3.33 -7.09
N SER A 69 8.92 -4.22 -7.51
CA SER A 69 9.06 -5.03 -8.73
C SER A 69 7.71 -5.23 -9.42
N ALA A 70 7.74 -5.43 -10.73
CA ALA A 70 6.58 -5.69 -11.55
C ALA A 70 6.91 -6.65 -12.71
N ALA A 71 5.88 -7.23 -13.34
CA ALA A 71 6.03 -8.25 -14.38
C ALA A 71 6.51 -7.71 -15.76
N SER A 72 6.57 -6.40 -15.96
CA SER A 72 7.02 -5.78 -17.20
C SER A 72 7.73 -4.45 -16.93
N ASN A 73 8.65 -4.07 -17.83
CA ASN A 73 9.37 -2.80 -17.74
C ASN A 73 8.40 -1.62 -17.71
N LEU A 74 7.38 -1.62 -18.59
CA LEU A 74 6.34 -0.59 -18.59
C LEU A 74 5.66 -0.43 -17.22
N ALA A 75 5.39 -1.54 -16.51
CA ALA A 75 4.81 -1.47 -15.17
C ALA A 75 5.80 -0.95 -14.12
N VAL A 76 7.10 -1.27 -14.26
CA VAL A 76 8.17 -0.71 -13.43
C VAL A 76 8.27 0.79 -13.64
N ASP A 77 8.29 1.26 -14.89
CA ASP A 77 8.40 2.67 -15.24
C ASP A 77 7.22 3.47 -14.66
N ASN A 78 5.99 2.97 -14.84
CA ASN A 78 4.79 3.58 -14.26
C ASN A 78 4.81 3.68 -12.74
N LEU A 79 5.42 2.71 -12.04
CA LEU A 79 5.59 2.76 -10.60
C LEU A 79 6.67 3.77 -10.20
N ALA A 80 7.80 3.77 -10.92
CA ALA A 80 8.91 4.66 -10.67
C ALA A 80 8.52 6.13 -10.86
N GLU A 81 7.81 6.47 -11.93
CA GLU A 81 7.28 7.82 -12.17
C GLU A 81 6.40 8.30 -11.01
N ARG A 82 5.41 7.49 -10.62
CA ARG A 82 4.51 7.85 -9.51
C ARG A 82 5.21 8.01 -8.17
N LEU A 83 6.28 7.25 -7.93
CA LEU A 83 7.07 7.36 -6.71
C LEU A 83 8.01 8.57 -6.74
N ALA A 84 8.48 8.98 -7.92
CA ALA A 84 9.32 10.15 -8.09
C ALA A 84 8.55 11.48 -7.98
N ASP A 85 7.25 11.47 -8.29
CA ASP A 85 6.36 12.63 -8.19
C ASP A 85 5.98 13.02 -6.74
N HIS A 86 6.57 12.38 -5.72
CA HIS A 86 6.15 12.43 -4.32
C HIS A 86 7.30 12.56 -3.31
#